data_AF-A0A924YSU3-F1
#
_entry.id   AF-A0A924YSU3-F1
#
_cell.length_a   1.000
_cell.length_b   1.000
_cell.length_c   1.000
_cell.angle_alpha   90.00
_cell.angle_beta   90.00
_cell.angle_gamma   90.00
#
_symmetry.space_group_name_H-M   'P 1'
#
loop_
_entity.id
_entity.type
_entity.pdbx_description
1 polymer ?
#
loop_
_entity_poly.entity_id
_entity_poly.type
_entity_poly.pdbx_seq_one_letter_code
_entity_poly.pdbx_strand_id
1 'polypeptide(L)' 'MNESKPDWLTPEVQAHIREIAYDFHVRAFGEEMAWVNFLPPEEHMKHIYDMIDHAVSKGVKFEKPALGVTP' A
#
# COMPACT_ATOMS: atom_id res chain seq x y z
N MET A 1 15.57 -9.04 -22.13
CA MET A 1 16.85 -8.42 -21.76
C MET A 1 17.27 -9.01 -20.43
N ASN A 2 18.48 -9.55 -20.33
CA ASN A 2 19.00 -10.05 -19.06
C ASN A 2 19.52 -8.82 -18.31
N GLU A 3 18.66 -8.18 -17.51
CA GLU A 3 19.03 -7.03 -16.67
C GLU A 3 19.82 -7.56 -15.47
N SER A 4 21.13 -7.76 -15.66
CA SER A 4 22.02 -7.99 -14.54
C SER A 4 21.90 -6.81 -13.59
N LYS A 5 21.54 -7.08 -12.33
CA LYS A 5 21.46 -6.04 -11.29
C LYS A 5 22.80 -5.29 -11.25
N PRO A 6 22.79 -3.95 -11.18
CA PRO A 6 24.02 -3.19 -11.17
C PRO A 6 24.80 -3.42 -9.87
N ASP A 7 26.13 -3.37 -9.95
CA ASP A 7 27.04 -3.69 -8.83
C ASP A 7 26.83 -2.82 -7.58
N TRP A 8 26.29 -1.61 -7.76
CA TRP A 8 25.97 -0.70 -6.66
C TRP A 8 24.69 -1.06 -5.91
N LEU A 9 23.83 -1.93 -6.45
CA LEU A 9 22.56 -2.33 -5.83
C LEU A 9 22.78 -3.47 -4.82
N THR A 10 23.64 -3.21 -3.84
CA THR A 10 23.90 -4.14 -2.73
C THR A 10 22.65 -4.33 -1.87
N PRO A 11 22.57 -5.38 -1.04
CA PRO A 11 21.47 -5.56 -0.10
C PRO A 11 21.25 -4.36 0.83
N GLU A 12 22.32 -3.71 1.27
CA GLU A 12 22.28 -2.53 2.14
C GLU A 12 21.66 -1.33 1.40
N VAL A 13 22.03 -1.12 0.15
CA VAL A 13 21.45 -0.07 -0.70
C VAL A 13 19.97 -0.35 -0.98
N GLN A 14 19.60 -1.61 -1.22
CA GLN A 14 18.19 -2.00 -1.38
C GLN A 14 17.37 -1.76 -0.11
N ALA A 15 17.93 -2.09 1.06
CA ALA A 15 17.28 -1.83 2.34
C ALA A 15 17.07 -0.32 2.56
N HIS A 16 18.08 0.49 2.26
CA HIS A 16 17.99 1.95 2.38
C HIS A 16 16.96 2.55 1.41
N ILE A 17 16.92 2.10 0.17
CA ILE A 17 15.89 2.52 -0.79
C ILE A 17 14.49 2.14 -0.29
N ARG A 18 14.34 0.95 0.30
CA ARG A 18 13.07 0.49 0.88
C ARG A 18 12.62 1.39 2.04
N GLU A 19 13.54 1.81 2.92
CA GLU A 19 13.26 2.76 3.99
C GLU A 19 12.80 4.12 3.45
N ILE A 20 13.54 4.70 2.49
CA ILE A 20 13.16 5.98 1.86
C ILE A 20 11.76 5.90 1.25
N ALA A 21 11.46 4.81 0.55
CA ALA A 21 10.15 4.58 -0.05
C ALA A 21 9.07 4.48 1.04
N TYR A 22 9.33 3.75 2.13
CA TYR A 22 8.39 3.64 3.24
C TYR A 22 8.11 5.01 3.90
N ASP A 23 9.16 5.78 4.21
CA ASP A 23 9.03 7.12 4.80
C ASP A 23 8.30 8.11 3.90
N PHE A 24 8.47 8.00 2.58
CA PHE A 24 7.67 8.75 1.62
C PHE A 24 6.19 8.37 1.72
N HIS A 25 5.88 7.08 1.75
CA HIS A 25 4.51 6.60 1.87
C HIS A 25 3.84 7.04 3.17
N VAL A 26 4.56 6.99 4.30
CA VAL A 26 4.04 7.47 5.60
C VAL A 26 3.66 8.94 5.51
N ARG A 27 4.53 9.78 4.94
CA ARG A 27 4.25 11.22 4.80
C ARG A 27 3.12 11.52 3.82
N ALA A 28 2.97 10.73 2.77
CA ALA A 28 1.98 10.96 1.71
C ALA A 28 0.58 10.44 2.07
N PHE A 29 0.50 9.30 2.76
CA PHE A 29 -0.74 8.54 2.94
C PHE A 29 -1.06 8.21 4.41
N GLY A 30 -0.14 8.46 5.33
CA GLY A 30 -0.22 8.00 6.71
C GLY A 30 0.37 6.59 6.90
N GLU A 31 0.59 6.21 8.16
CA GLU A 31 1.31 4.99 8.54
C GLU A 31 0.59 3.70 8.11
N GLU A 32 -0.73 3.65 8.25
CA GLU A 32 -1.53 2.46 7.91
C GLU A 32 -1.44 2.16 6.41
N MET A 33 -1.70 3.15 5.55
CA MET A 33 -1.60 2.98 4.10
C MET A 33 -0.17 2.74 3.63
N ALA A 34 0.84 3.27 4.33
CA ALA A 34 2.23 2.96 4.06
C ALA A 34 2.54 1.49 4.33
N TRP A 35 2.09 0.95 5.46
CA TRP A 35 2.25 -0.47 5.78
C TRP A 35 1.54 -1.37 4.77
N VAL A 36 0.27 -1.08 4.46
CA VAL A 36 -0.55 -1.85 3.51
C VAL A 36 0.13 -1.94 2.15
N ASN A 37 0.66 -0.83 1.62
CA ASN A 37 1.32 -0.79 0.31
C ASN A 37 2.61 -1.61 0.21
N PHE A 38 3.20 -2.03 1.34
CA PHE A 38 4.41 -2.84 1.38
C PHE A 38 4.13 -4.32 1.73
N LEU A 39 2.87 -4.71 1.91
CA LEU A 39 2.48 -6.09 2.10
C LEU A 39 2.67 -6.93 0.83
N PRO A 40 2.95 -8.24 0.96
CA PRO A 40 2.82 -9.16 -0.15
C PRO A 40 1.42 -9.08 -0.78
N PRO A 41 1.26 -9.32 -2.10
CA PRO A 41 -0.02 -9.16 -2.79
C PRO A 41 -1.19 -9.92 -2.15
N GLU A 42 -0.94 -11.13 -1.64
CA GLU A 42 -1.97 -11.94 -0.98
C GLU A 42 -2.43 -11.33 0.35
N GLU A 43 -1.50 -10.84 1.16
CA GLU A 43 -1.78 -10.18 2.45
C GLU A 43 -2.45 -8.81 2.24
N HIS A 44 -2.02 -8.08 1.22
CA HIS A 44 -2.61 -6.82 0.80
C HIS A 44 -4.10 -6.98 0.46
N MET A 45 -4.43 -7.97 -0.40
CA MET A 45 -5.81 -8.23 -0.79
C MET A 45 -6.65 -8.68 0.41
N LYS A 46 -6.11 -9.55 1.27
CA LYS A 46 -6.80 -9.97 2.49
C LYS A 46 -7.15 -8.78 3.38
N HIS A 47 -6.20 -7.88 3.63
CA HIS A 47 -6.43 -6.69 4.44
C HIS A 47 -7.53 -5.79 3.84
N ILE A 48 -7.50 -5.57 2.53
CA ILE A 48 -8.55 -4.80 1.84
C ILE A 48 -9.93 -5.46 2.04
N TYR A 49 -10.04 -6.78 1.91
CA TYR A 49 -11.31 -7.47 2.12
C TYR A 49 -11.78 -7.36 3.57
N ASP A 50 -10.89 -7.50 4.56
CA ASP A 50 -11.23 -7.31 5.98
C ASP A 50 -11.77 -5.89 6.26
N MET A 51 -11.17 -4.86 5.64
CA MET A 51 -11.67 -3.48 5.72
C MET A 51 -13.05 -3.32 5.08
N ILE A 52 -13.28 -3.92 3.92
CA ILE A 52 -14.57 -3.88 3.22
C ILE A 52 -15.64 -4.57 4.07
N ASP A 53 -15.36 -5.78 4.56
CA ASP A 53 -16.29 -6.54 5.41
C ASP A 53 -16.63 -5.76 6.69
N HIS A 54 -15.63 -5.13 7.31
CA HIS A 54 -15.86 -4.25 8.44
C HIS A 54 -16.78 -3.08 8.07
N ALA A 55 -16.52 -2.38 6.96
CA ALA A 55 -17.33 -1.25 6.51
C ALA A 55 -18.78 -1.67 6.24
N VAL A 56 -18.99 -2.81 5.56
CA VAL A 56 -20.31 -3.39 5.30
C VAL A 56 -21.02 -3.72 6.62
N SER A 57 -20.32 -4.30 7.61
CA SER A 57 -20.88 -4.59 8.94
C SER A 57 -21.37 -3.34 9.68
N LYS A 58 -20.81 -2.16 9.33
CA LYS A 58 -21.22 -0.85 9.86
C LYS A 58 -22.28 -0.16 9.00
N GLY A 59 -22.77 -0.82 7.95
CA GLY A 59 -23.85 -0.31 7.09
C GLY A 59 -23.39 0.62 5.96
N VAL A 60 -22.09 0.65 5.65
CA VAL A 60 -21.57 1.36 4.47
C VAL A 60 -22.13 0.73 3.20
N LYS A 61 -22.63 1.56 2.27
CA LYS A 61 -23.22 1.13 0.99
C LYS A 61 -22.33 1.59 -0.16
N PHE A 62 -21.68 0.65 -0.83
CA PHE A 62 -20.75 0.93 -1.93
C PHE A 62 -21.45 1.23 -3.26
N GLU A 63 -22.77 1.00 -3.39
CA GLU A 63 -23.51 1.33 -4.62
C GLU A 63 -23.75 2.84 -4.77
N LYS A 64 -23.49 3.63 -3.73
CA LYS A 64 -23.64 5.08 -3.76
C LYS A 64 -22.27 5.74 -3.95
N PRO A 65 -22.16 6.76 -4.83
CA PRO A 65 -20.93 7.52 -4.95
C PRO A 65 -20.57 8.17 -3.61
N ALA A 66 -19.27 8.22 -3.31
CA ALA A 66 -18.77 8.92 -2.13
C ALA A 66 -19.17 10.40 -2.21
N LEU A 67 -19.86 10.89 -1.19
CA LEU A 67 -20.27 12.29 -1.11
C LEU A 67 -19.03 13.19 -1.09
N GLY A 68 -18.97 14.17 -1.99
CA GLY A 68 -17.85 15.11 -2.11
C GLY A 68 -16.73 14.66 -3.04
N VAL A 69 -16.82 13.48 -3.64
CA VAL A 69 -15.97 13.06 -4.77
C VAL A 69 -16.75 13.32 -6.06
N THR A 70 -16.54 14.48 -6.67
CA THR A 70 -17.02 14.75 -8.04
C THR A 70 -16.21 13.87 -9.00
N PRO A 71 -16.85 13.16 -9.97
CA PRO A 71 -16.14 12.41 -10.99
C PRO A 71 -15.13 13.24 -11.79
#